data_AF-A0A940SMZ0-F1
#
_entry.id   AF-A0A940SMZ0-F1
#
_cell.length_a   1.000
_cell.length_b   1.000
_cell.length_c   1.000
_cell.angle_alpha   90.00
_cell.angle_beta   90.00
_cell.angle_gamma   90.00
#
_symmetry.space_group_name_H-M   'P 1'
#
loop_
_entity.id
_entity.type
_entity.pdbx_description
1 polymer ?
#
loop_
_entity_poly.entity_id
_entity_poly.type
_entity_poly.pdbx_seq_one_letter_code
_entity_poly.pdbx_strand_id
1 'polypeptide(L)'
;YLAGDFVPISMQTYIDWAIEALTHLSPEIVVHRMTGNCLRDQLLAPDWIIQRDLILTTIDRRMAADGLTQGCKYSGDACFM
;
A
#
# COMPACT_ATOMS: atom_id res chain seq x y z
N TYR A 1 -0.64 -21.23 -2.98
CA TYR A 1 0.39 -20.87 -1.99
C TYR A 1 1.05 -22.13 -1.47
N LEU A 2 0.50 -22.88 -0.48
CA LEU A 2 1.15 -24.12 -0.01
C LEU A 2 1.25 -25.21 -1.09
N ALA A 3 0.24 -25.34 -1.94
CA ALA A 3 0.24 -26.25 -3.09
C ALA A 3 0.91 -25.65 -4.35
N GLY A 4 1.40 -24.40 -4.29
CA GLY A 4 2.01 -23.72 -5.45
C GLY A 4 1.06 -22.98 -6.39
N ASP A 5 -0.25 -23.26 -6.37
CA ASP A 5 -1.23 -22.68 -7.33
C ASP A 5 -1.49 -21.16 -7.22
N PHE A 6 -0.89 -20.52 -6.23
CA PHE A 6 -1.05 -19.09 -5.98
C PHE A 6 0.22 -18.57 -5.30
N VAL A 7 0.79 -17.50 -5.85
CA VAL A 7 1.94 -16.81 -5.27
C VAL A 7 1.46 -15.48 -4.71
N PRO A 8 1.52 -15.28 -3.38
CA PRO A 8 1.23 -13.98 -2.79
C PRO A 8 2.11 -12.89 -3.37
N ILE A 9 1.60 -11.67 -3.46
CA ILE A 9 2.39 -10.53 -3.91
C ILE A 9 3.60 -10.29 -2.98
N SER A 10 4.68 -9.77 -3.54
CA SER A 10 5.83 -9.36 -2.75
C SER A 10 5.53 -8.10 -1.94
N MET A 11 6.26 -7.88 -0.84
CA MET A 11 6.17 -6.63 -0.08
C MET A 11 6.45 -5.42 -0.98
N GLN A 12 7.44 -5.54 -1.87
CA GLN A 12 7.83 -4.46 -2.77
C GLN A 12 6.70 -4.08 -3.72
N THR A 13 6.05 -5.08 -4.33
CA THR A 13 4.90 -4.89 -5.20
C THR A 13 3.75 -4.19 -4.47
N TYR A 14 3.46 -4.61 -3.23
CA TYR A 14 2.45 -3.94 -2.41
C TYR A 14 2.81 -2.47 -2.14
N ILE A 15 4.06 -2.18 -1.78
CA ILE A 15 4.54 -0.81 -1.52
C ILE A 15 4.40 0.05 -2.78
N ASP A 16 4.82 -0.46 -3.93
CA ASP A 16 4.75 0.25 -5.21
C ASP A 16 3.30 0.60 -5.56
N TRP A 17 2.39 -0.36 -5.42
CA TRP A 17 0.97 -0.15 -5.69
C TRP A 17 0.29 0.77 -4.67
N ALA A 18 0.69 0.69 -3.39
CA ALA A 18 0.17 1.57 -2.35
C ALA A 18 0.58 3.03 -2.61
N ILE A 19 1.83 3.28 -2.99
CA ILE A 19 2.30 4.62 -3.36
C ILE A 19 1.54 5.12 -4.57
N GLU A 20 1.39 4.30 -5.62
CA GLU A 20 0.64 4.71 -6.81
C GLU A 20 -0.80 5.09 -6.45
N ALA A 21 -1.49 4.24 -5.69
CA ALA A 21 -2.83 4.52 -5.20
C ALA A 21 -2.90 5.83 -4.40
N LEU A 22 -1.97 6.08 -3.47
CA LEU A 22 -1.92 7.32 -2.69
C LEU A 22 -1.71 8.55 -3.58
N THR A 23 -0.81 8.49 -4.56
CA THR A 23 -0.53 9.63 -5.44
C THR A 23 -1.72 10.00 -6.32
N HIS A 24 -2.58 9.03 -6.65
CA HIS A 24 -3.80 9.23 -7.44
C HIS A 24 -5.06 9.44 -6.58
N LEU A 25 -4.99 9.25 -5.27
CA LEU A 25 -6.13 9.43 -4.38
C LEU A 25 -6.50 10.91 -4.26
N SER A 26 -7.80 11.22 -4.22
CA SER A 26 -8.26 12.59 -3.94
C SER A 26 -7.63 13.12 -2.65
N PRO A 27 -7.12 14.36 -2.63
CA PRO A 27 -6.56 14.97 -1.43
C PRO A 27 -7.61 15.18 -0.31
N GLU A 28 -8.91 15.10 -0.63
CA GLU A 28 -9.99 15.18 0.36
C GLU A 28 -10.23 13.87 1.12
N ILE A 29 -9.64 12.76 0.66
CA ILE A 29 -9.81 11.45 1.30
C ILE A 29 -8.72 11.25 2.35
N VAL A 30 -9.15 10.88 3.56
CA VAL A 30 -8.26 10.47 4.65
C VAL A 30 -8.14 8.95 4.68
N VAL A 31 -6.93 8.43 4.51
CA VAL A 31 -6.63 6.99 4.67
C VAL A 31 -6.40 6.69 6.15
N HIS A 32 -7.38 6.09 6.82
CA HIS A 32 -7.27 5.75 8.25
C HIS A 32 -6.27 4.62 8.52
N ARG A 33 -6.14 3.66 7.60
CA ARG A 33 -5.28 2.48 7.75
C ARG A 33 -4.78 2.03 6.39
N MET A 34 -3.46 1.87 6.25
CA MET A 34 -2.86 1.25 5.08
C MET A 34 -2.67 -0.26 5.28
N THR A 35 -2.36 -0.68 6.50
CA THR A 35 -2.02 -2.06 6.85
C THR A 35 -2.95 -2.64 7.92
N GLY A 36 -3.14 -3.96 7.86
CA GLY A 36 -3.92 -4.72 8.85
C GLY A 36 -3.09 -5.12 10.07
N ASN A 37 -3.78 -5.46 11.17
CA ASN A 37 -3.14 -6.16 12.30
C ASN A 37 -3.47 -7.65 12.15
N CYS A 38 -2.46 -8.50 12.10
CA CYS A 38 -2.63 -9.94 12.01
C CYS A 38 -1.74 -10.61 13.04
N LEU A 39 -2.30 -11.53 13.83
CA LEU A 39 -1.52 -12.35 14.73
C LEU A 39 -0.71 -13.35 13.91
N ARG A 40 0.54 -13.61 14.31
CA ARG A 40 1.47 -14.46 13.54
C ARG A 40 0.94 -15.88 13.32
N ASP A 41 0.28 -16.42 14.32
CA ASP A 41 -0.36 -17.76 14.30
C ASP A 41 -1.63 -17.82 13.44
N GLN A 42 -2.19 -16.67 13.07
CA GLN A 42 -3.37 -16.56 12.21
C GLN A 42 -3.03 -16.10 10.78
N LEU A 43 -1.77 -15.75 10.51
CA LEU A 43 -1.33 -15.29 9.20
C LEU A 43 -1.15 -16.47 8.25
N LEU A 44 -1.99 -16.55 7.22
CA LEU A 44 -1.87 -17.57 6.17
C LEU A 44 -0.73 -17.27 5.20
N ALA A 45 -0.74 -16.06 4.63
CA ALA A 45 0.25 -15.50 3.72
C ALA A 45 -0.16 -14.06 3.35
N PRO A 46 0.76 -13.24 2.82
CA PRO A 46 2.20 -13.40 2.87
C PRO A 46 2.80 -13.05 4.24
N ASP A 47 3.89 -13.71 4.59
CA ASP A 47 4.55 -13.57 5.90
C ASP A 47 4.97 -12.14 6.22
N TRP A 48 5.24 -11.33 5.20
CA TRP A 48 5.74 -9.97 5.38
C TRP A 48 4.71 -9.00 5.97
N ILE A 49 3.41 -9.34 6.00
CA ILE A 49 2.35 -8.50 6.58
C ILE A 49 2.59 -8.20 8.08
N ILE A 50 3.24 -9.11 8.81
CA ILE A 50 3.61 -8.90 10.22
C ILE A 50 4.55 -7.69 10.41
N GLN A 51 5.28 -7.29 9.37
CA GLN A 51 6.29 -6.22 9.43
C GLN A 51 5.66 -4.85 9.17
N ARG A 52 4.55 -4.54 9.85
CA ARG A 52 3.73 -3.33 9.66
C ARG A 52 4.56 -2.05 9.61
N ASP A 53 5.40 -1.84 10.61
CA ASP A 53 6.15 -0.60 10.78
C ASP A 53 7.20 -0.44 9.68
N LEU A 54 7.80 -1.54 9.22
CA LEU A 54 8.72 -1.54 8.10
C LEU A 54 8.01 -1.13 6.81
N ILE A 55 6.82 -1.67 6.54
CA ILE A 55 6.04 -1.34 5.34
C ILE A 55 5.72 0.16 5.31
N LEU A 56 5.16 0.69 6.39
CA LEU A 56 4.78 2.10 6.48
C LEU A 56 6.00 3.02 6.35
N THR A 57 7.07 2.72 7.08
CA THR A 57 8.32 3.51 7.00
C THR A 57 8.93 3.48 5.60
N THR A 58 8.82 2.35 4.89
CA THR A 58 9.35 2.22 3.54
C THR A 58 8.53 3.01 2.54
N ILE A 59 7.20 3.03 2.68
CA ILE A 59 6.30 3.88 1.88
C ILE A 59 6.67 5.34 2.10
N ASP A 60 6.73 5.80 3.35
CA ASP A 60 7.04 7.19 3.70
C ASP A 60 8.40 7.63 3.13
N ARG A 61 9.45 6.81 3.33
CA ARG A 61 10.80 7.10 2.82
C ARG A 61 10.84 7.17 1.31
N ARG A 62 10.16 6.26 0.62
CA ARG A 62 10.18 6.21 -0.84
C ARG A 62 9.39 7.37 -1.45
N MET A 63 8.23 7.69 -0.90
CA MET A 63 7.48 8.88 -1.30
C MET A 63 8.33 10.15 -1.11
N ALA A 64 9.01 10.29 0.02
CA ALA A 64 9.88 11.43 0.27
C ALA A 64 11.08 11.49 -0.71
N ALA A 65 11.74 10.36 -0.96
CA ALA A 65 12.87 10.28 -1.89
C ALA A 65 12.47 10.62 -3.34
N ASP A 66 11.25 10.24 -3.74
CA ASP A 66 10.73 10.46 -5.08
C ASP A 66 9.96 11.80 -5.21
N GLY A 67 9.90 12.61 -4.14
CA GLY A 67 9.19 13.89 -4.12
C GLY A 67 7.66 13.77 -4.27
N LEU A 68 7.09 12.64 -3.85
CA LEU A 68 5.68 12.32 -3.95
C LEU A 68 4.90 12.69 -2.69
N THR A 69 3.67 13.14 -2.88
CA THR A 69 2.69 13.38 -1.82
C THR A 69 1.34 12.76 -2.22
N GLN A 70 0.45 12.52 -1.25
CA GLN A 70 -0.90 12.01 -1.56
C GLN A 70 -1.63 13.00 -2.50
N GLY A 71 -2.25 12.47 -3.54
CA GLY A 71 -3.00 13.26 -4.52
C GLY A 71 -2.17 14.13 -5.45
N CYS A 72 -0.83 14.03 -5.45
CA CYS A 72 0.01 14.84 -6.35
C CYS A 72 -0.23 14.52 -7.85
N LYS A 73 -0.80 13.35 -8.15
CA LYS A 73 -1.22 12.92 -9.50
C LYS A 73 -2.74 12.87 -9.66
N TYR A 74 -3.50 13.43 -8.72
CA TYR A 74 -4.96 13.43 -8.80
C TYR A 74 -5.43 14.34 -9.94
N SER A 75 -5.87 13.74 -11.04
CA SER A 75 -6.62 14.42 -12.10
C SER A 75 -8.10 14.32 -11.74
N GLY A 76 -8.67 15.39 -11.18
CA GLY A 76 -10.03 15.43 -10.62
C GLY A 76 -11.20 15.23 -11.59
N ASP A 77 -11.02 14.48 -12.68
CA ASP A 77 -11.98 14.30 -13.76
C ASP A 77 -12.39 12.83 -13.93
N ALA A 78 -13.39 12.42 -13.16
CA ALA A 78 -14.44 11.54 -13.65
C ALA A 78 -15.76 12.20 -13.30
N CYS A 79 -16.15 13.12 -14.17
CA CYS A 79 -17.49 13.63 -14.37
C CYS A 79 -18.55 12.55 -14.06
N PHE A 80 -19.17 12.62 -12.87
CA PHE A 80 -20.54 12.17 -12.66
C PHE A 80 -21.44 13.42 -12.79
N MET A 81 -21.44 14.01 -13.97
CA MET A 81 -22.57 14.81 -14.47
C MET A 81 -23.20 14.06 -15.62
#